data_AF-A0A920NRB3-F1
#
_entry.id   AF-A0A920NRB3-F1
#
_cell.length_a   1.000
_cell.length_b   1.000
_cell.length_c   1.000
_cell.angle_alpha   90.00
_cell.angle_beta   90.00
_cell.angle_gamma   90.00
#
_symmetry.space_group_name_H-M   'P 1'
#
loop_
_entity.id
_entity.type
_entity.pdbx_description
1 polymer ?
#
loop_
_entity_poly.entity_id
_entity_poly.type
_entity_poly.pdbx_seq_one_letter_code
_entity_poly.pdbx_strand_id
1 'polypeptide(L)' 'MVPRKIGVYHPQQIEFARLSLDYTVMSKRKLKQFVDEEHVSGWDDPRMPTISGMRRRGYTAAASENSW' A
#
# COMPACT_ATOMS: atom_id res chain seq x y z
N MET A 1 -26.12 -6.74 0.21
CA MET A 1 -27.30 -5.95 -0.19
C MET A 1 -27.48 -4.82 0.82
N VAL A 2 -26.98 -3.62 0.50
CA VAL A 2 -27.08 -2.43 1.40
C VAL A 2 -28.43 -1.75 1.14
N PRO A 3 -29.25 -1.45 2.16
CA PRO A 3 -30.60 -0.93 1.97
C PRO A 3 -30.58 0.48 1.36
N ARG A 4 -31.21 0.61 0.19
CA ARG A 4 -31.15 1.78 -0.70
C ARG A 4 -32.01 2.98 -0.26
N LYS A 5 -32.67 2.93 0.89
CA LYS A 5 -33.71 3.91 1.25
C LYS A 5 -33.70 4.28 2.73
N ILE A 6 -32.67 5.02 3.12
CA ILE A 6 -32.79 6.04 4.15
C ILE A 6 -32.68 7.34 3.35
N GLY A 7 -33.47 8.38 3.66
CA GLY A 7 -33.51 9.66 2.91
C GLY A 7 -32.22 10.49 3.00
N VAL A 8 -31.09 9.83 2.85
CA VAL A 8 -29.72 10.32 2.98
C VAL A 8 -29.11 10.25 1.59
N TYR A 9 -28.39 11.30 1.22
CA TYR A 9 -27.68 11.41 -0.06
C TYR A 9 -26.93 10.11 -0.42
N HIS A 10 -27.14 9.61 -1.64
CA HIS A 10 -26.48 8.40 -2.13
C HIS A 10 -25.13 8.75 -2.74
N PRO A 11 -23.99 8.38 -2.11
CA PRO A 11 -22.68 8.67 -2.66
C PRO A 11 -22.44 7.84 -3.92
N GLN A 12 -21.84 8.45 -4.93
CA GLN A 12 -21.38 7.74 -6.12
C GLN A 12 -20.09 6.99 -5.78
N GLN A 13 -20.13 5.65 -5.83
CA GLN A 13 -18.93 4.82 -5.74
C GLN A 13 -18.29 4.71 -7.12
N ILE A 14 -17.03 5.11 -7.23
CA ILE A 14 -16.23 4.98 -8.46
C ILE A 14 -15.12 3.98 -8.18
N GLU A 15 -15.03 2.96 -9.01
CA GLU A 15 -13.96 1.96 -8.95
C GLU A 15 -12.92 2.26 -10.04
N PHE A 16 -11.64 2.14 -9.68
CA PHE A 16 -10.52 2.31 -10.61
C PHE A 16 -9.66 1.05 -10.61
N ALA A 17 -8.88 0.88 -11.67
CA ALA A 17 -7.97 -0.25 -11.79
C ALA A 17 -6.90 -0.21 -10.69
N ARG A 18 -6.54 -1.39 -10.16
CA ARG A 18 -5.48 -1.48 -9.16
C ARG A 18 -4.12 -1.26 -9.82
N LEU A 19 -3.26 -0.48 -9.19
CA LEU A 19 -1.84 -0.44 -9.54
C LEU A 19 -1.18 -1.76 -9.12
N SER A 20 -0.59 -2.47 -10.09
CA SER A 20 0.25 -3.64 -9.86
C SER A 20 1.70 -3.24 -10.05
N LEU A 21 2.54 -3.52 -9.05
CA LEU A 21 3.99 -3.29 -9.14
C LEU A 21 4.68 -4.60 -9.46
N ASP A 22 5.37 -4.65 -10.59
CA ASP A 22 6.19 -5.79 -10.95
C ASP A 22 7.40 -5.90 -10.02
N TYR A 23 7.88 -7.13 -9.78
CA TYR A 23 9.03 -7.45 -8.93
C TYR A 23 8.89 -7.08 -7.44
N THR A 24 7.68 -6.75 -6.97
CA THR A 24 7.43 -6.33 -5.58
C THR A 24 6.46 -7.26 -4.86
N VAL A 25 6.83 -7.73 -3.67
CA VAL A 25 5.97 -8.59 -2.84
C VAL A 25 4.96 -7.73 -2.07
N MET A 26 3.70 -7.73 -2.51
CA MET A 26 2.62 -6.97 -1.86
C MET A 26 1.86 -7.76 -0.77
N SER A 27 2.14 -9.05 -0.61
CA SER A 27 1.44 -9.88 0.37
C SER A 27 1.93 -9.60 1.79
N LYS A 28 1.05 -9.03 2.62
CA LYS A 28 1.31 -8.78 4.05
C LYS A 28 1.83 -10.02 4.79
N ARG A 29 1.36 -11.22 4.43
CA ARG A 29 1.79 -12.48 5.07
C ARG A 29 3.25 -12.80 4.77
N LYS A 30 3.67 -12.64 3.51
CA LYS A 30 5.08 -12.82 3.11
C LYS A 30 5.98 -11.76 3.72
N LEU A 31 5.52 -10.51 3.77
CA LEU A 31 6.25 -9.43 4.43
C LEU A 31 6.44 -9.67 5.92
N LYS A 32 5.42 -10.20 6.61
CA LYS A 32 5.55 -10.60 8.02
C LYS A 32 6.58 -11.72 8.18
N GLN A 33 6.57 -12.71 7.29
CA GLN A 33 7.56 -13.79 7.29
C GLN A 33 8.99 -13.23 7.19
N PHE A 34 9.25 -12.25 6.31
CA PHE A 34 10.58 -11.63 6.22
C PHE A 34 11.02 -10.90 7.49
N VAL A 35 10.09 -10.32 8.24
CA VAL A 35 10.37 -9.68 9.53
C VAL A 35 10.61 -10.74 10.62
N ASP A 36 9.78 -11.79 10.65
CA ASP A 36 9.87 -12.87 11.64
C ASP A 36 11.15 -13.71 11.44
N GLU A 37 11.59 -13.91 10.20
CA GLU A 37 12.81 -14.65 9.81
C GLU A 37 14.07 -13.75 9.78
N GLU A 38 13.97 -12.50 10.25
CA GLU A 38 15.08 -11.52 10.32
C GLU A 38 15.80 -11.24 8.99
N HIS A 39 15.16 -11.53 7.84
CA HIS A 39 15.67 -11.16 6.52
C HIS A 39 15.73 -9.64 6.32
N VAL A 40 14.89 -8.90 7.05
CA VAL A 40 14.85 -7.44 7.10
C VAL A 40 14.95 -6.93 8.54
N SER A 41 15.47 -5.72 8.70
CA SER A 41 15.63 -5.09 10.03
C SER A 41 14.29 -4.71 10.68
N GLY A 42 13.20 -4.66 9.92
CA GLY A 42 11.87 -4.29 10.40
C GLY A 42 10.97 -3.80 9.28
N TRP A 43 9.80 -3.28 9.65
CA TRP A 43 8.80 -2.76 8.71
C TRP A 43 9.21 -1.46 8.00
N ASP A 44 10.22 -0.78 8.54
CA ASP A 44 10.81 0.45 8.04
C ASP A 44 12.11 0.20 7.26
N ASP A 45 12.54 -1.05 7.09
CA ASP A 45 13.71 -1.41 6.30
C ASP A 45 13.56 -0.87 4.85
N PRO A 46 14.58 -0.23 4.25
CA PRO A 46 14.52 0.31 2.88
C PRO A 46 14.15 -0.70 1.79
N ARG A 47 14.33 -2.01 2.06
CA ARG A 47 13.96 -3.11 1.15
C ARG A 47 12.49 -3.50 1.25
N MET A 48 11.80 -3.05 2.29
CA MET A 48 10.37 -3.30 2.45
C MET A 48 9.57 -2.42 1.49
N PRO A 49 8.61 -2.99 0.75
CA PRO A 49 7.73 -2.23 -0.15
C PRO A 49 6.59 -1.56 0.62
N THR A 50 6.89 -1.04 1.80
CA THR A 50 5.97 -0.25 2.62
C THR A 50 6.26 1.23 2.40
N ILE A 51 5.27 2.09 2.62
CA ILE A 51 5.47 3.55 2.56
C ILE A 51 6.60 3.97 3.52
N SER A 52 6.68 3.36 4.71
CA SER A 52 7.73 3.63 5.69
C SER A 52 9.12 3.23 5.20
N GLY A 53 9.27 2.03 4.61
CA GLY A 53 10.53 1.58 4.00
C GLY A 53 10.96 2.46 2.84
N MET A 54 10.02 2.82 1.96
CA MET A 54 10.28 3.75 0.85
C MET A 54 10.72 5.13 1.34
N ARG A 55 10.09 5.68 2.39
CA ARG A 55 10.54 6.94 3.02
C ARG A 55 11.95 6.83 3.59
N ARG A 56 12.27 5.73 4.30
CA ARG A 56 13.64 5.49 4.83
C ARG A 56 14.67 5.28 3.73
N ARG A 57 14.27 4.73 2.58
CA ARG A 57 15.10 4.60 1.37
C ARG A 57 15.43 5.94 0.70
N GLY A 58 14.74 7.02 1.08
CA GLY A 58 14.96 8.36 0.52
C GLY A 58 14.00 8.73 -0.62
N TYR A 59 12.90 8.00 -0.81
CA TYR A 59 11.82 8.48 -1.69
C TYR A 59 11.20 9.74 -1.08
N THR A 60 11.35 10.86 -1.78
CA THR A 60 10.68 12.11 -1.42
C THR A 60 9.20 12.03 -1.76
N ALA A 61 8.35 12.71 -0.98
CA ALA A 61 6.91 12.74 -1.23
C ALA A 61 6.58 13.20 -2.67
N ALA A 62 7.35 14.16 -3.20
CA ALA A 62 7.24 14.65 -4.57
C ALA A 62 7.52 13.58 -5.64
N ALA A 63 8.43 12.63 -5.36
CA ALA A 63 8.71 11.53 -6.28
C ALA A 63 7.56 10.51 -6.33
N SER A 64 6.82 10.33 -5.24
CA SER A 64 5.58 9.54 -5.24
C SER A 64 4.45 10.27 -5.98
N GLU A 65 4.36 11.60 -5.87
CA GLU A 65 3.29 12.41 -6.46
C GLU A 65 3.37 12.47 -8.01
N ASN A 66 4.57 12.61 -8.58
CA ASN A 66 4.76 12.72 -10.04
C ASN A 66 4.63 11.39 -10.82
N SER A 67 4.41 10.27 -10.13
CA SER A 67 4.31 8.94 -10.74
C SER A 67 2.86 8.43 -10.87
N TRP A 68 1.88 9.19 -10.38
CA TRP A 68 0.44 8.90 -10.49
C TRP A 68 -0.22 9.71 -11.61
#